data_AF-A0A552DGK8-F1
#
_entry.id   AF-A0A552DGK8-F1
#
_cell.length_a   1.000
_cell.length_b   1.000
_cell.length_c   1.000
_cell.angle_alpha   90.00
_cell.angle_beta   90.00
_cell.angle_gamma   90.00
#
_symmetry.space_group_name_H-M   'P 1'
#
loop_
_entity.id
_entity.type
_entity.pdbx_description
1 polymer ?
#
loop_
_entity_poly.entity_id
_entity_poly.type
_entity_poly.pdbx_seq_one_letter_code
_entity_poly.pdbx_strand_id
1 'polypeptide(L)' 'MQYNRIPTASEPDRLAIEALVQKCLDAKGVGVEEWEAEIDDRVAHLYGLTDEEMKIIRGGEA' A
#
# COMPACT_ATOMS: atom_id res chain seq x y z
N MET A 1 -24.38 0.47 7.30
CA MET A 1 -23.09 -0.26 7.47
C MET A 1 -22.39 -0.22 6.13
N GLN A 2 -21.32 0.56 6.00
CA GLN A 2 -20.61 0.68 4.72
C GLN A 2 -19.57 -0.43 4.66
N TYR A 3 -19.88 -1.50 3.93
CA TYR A 3 -18.93 -2.55 3.62
C TYR A 3 -17.74 -1.95 2.87
N ASN A 4 -16.55 -2.27 3.37
CA ASN A 4 -15.22 -2.09 2.77
C ASN A 4 -15.27 -1.95 1.23
N ARG A 5 -15.35 -0.72 0.71
CA ARG A 5 -15.17 -0.48 -0.72
C ARG A 5 -13.68 -0.59 -1.00
N ILE A 6 -13.28 -1.75 -1.53
CA ILE A 6 -11.94 -1.91 -2.06
C ILE A 6 -11.88 -1.11 -3.37
N PRO A 7 -11.03 -0.08 -3.48
CA PRO A 7 -10.90 0.70 -4.70
C PRO A 7 -10.41 -0.19 -5.84
N THR A 8 -10.95 0.01 -7.05
CA THR A 8 -10.43 -0.65 -8.24
C THR A 8 -9.14 0.04 -8.64
N ALA A 9 -8.01 -0.66 -8.53
CA ALA A 9 -6.74 -0.19 -9.05
C ALA A 9 -6.73 -0.20 -10.58
N SER A 10 -6.09 0.80 -11.18
CA SER A 10 -5.74 0.76 -12.60
C SER A 10 -4.86 -0.46 -12.89
N GLU A 11 -4.92 -1.00 -14.11
CA GLU A 11 -4.04 -2.11 -14.51
C GLU A 11 -2.55 -1.87 -14.22
N PRO A 12 -1.94 -0.70 -14.52
CA PRO A 12 -0.54 -0.46 -14.17
C PRO A 12 -0.28 -0.47 -12.65
N ASP A 13 -1.18 0.08 -11.85
CA ASP A 13 -1.03 0.10 -10.38
C ASP A 13 -1.17 -1.30 -9.80
N ARG A 14 -2.14 -2.08 -10.28
CA ARG A 14 -2.32 -3.48 -9.90
C ARG A 14 -1.06 -4.29 -10.19
N LEU A 15 -0.53 -4.19 -11.41
CA LEU A 15 0.68 -4.92 -11.81
C LEU A 15 1.91 -4.50 -10.99
N ALA A 16 2.04 -3.21 -10.68
CA ALA A 16 3.14 -2.72 -9.85
C ALA A 16 3.06 -3.25 -8.41
N ILE A 17 1.86 -3.24 -7.81
CA ILE A 17 1.62 -3.80 -6.46
C ILE A 17 1.87 -5.31 -6.46
N GLU A 18 1.35 -6.04 -7.45
CA GLU A 18 1.58 -7.49 -7.59
C GLU A 18 3.06 -7.83 -7.70
N ALA A 19 3.83 -7.06 -8.48
CA ALA A 19 5.27 -7.27 -8.63
C ALA A 19 6.04 -7.03 -7.32
N LEU A 20 5.66 -6.02 -6.53
CA LEU A 20 6.26 -5.75 -5.22
C LEU A 20 5.91 -6.86 -4.22
N VAL A 21 4.65 -7.29 -4.16
CA VAL A 21 4.21 -8.41 -3.32
C VAL A 21 4.96 -9.68 -3.68
N GLN A 22 5.13 -9.96 -4.98
CA GLN A 22 5.88 -11.12 -5.43
C GLN A 22 7.34 -11.08 -4.95
N LYS A 23 8.01 -9.92 -5.02
CA LYS A 23 9.36 -9.75 -4.43
C LYS A 23 9.36 -10.06 -2.93
N CYS A 24 8.36 -9.58 -2.18
CA CYS A 24 8.25 -9.86 -0.75
C CYS A 24 8.11 -11.37 -0.47
N LEU A 25 7.30 -12.07 -1.27
CA LEU A 25 7.13 -13.52 -1.19
C LEU A 25 8.43 -14.27 -1.54
N ASP A 26 9.12 -13.85 -2.59
CA ASP A 26 10.39 -14.45 -3.03
C ASP A 26 11.50 -14.27 -1.97
N ALA A 27 11.56 -13.11 -1.33
CA ALA A 27 12.44 -12.84 -0.22
C ALA A 27 11.98 -13.46 1.11
N LYS A 28 10.81 -14.14 1.12
CA LYS A 28 10.19 -14.74 2.31
C LYS A 28 10.02 -13.76 3.46
N GLY A 29 9.74 -12.50 3.15
CA GLY A 29 9.60 -11.43 4.14
C GLY A 29 10.90 -10.98 4.80
N VAL A 30 12.08 -11.30 4.24
CA VAL A 30 13.38 -10.87 4.79
C VAL A 30 13.95 -9.73 3.94
N GLY A 31 14.12 -8.54 4.54
CA GLY A 31 14.68 -7.37 3.83
C GLY A 31 13.69 -6.75 2.83
N VAL A 32 12.40 -6.76 3.16
CA VAL A 32 11.29 -6.33 2.29
C VAL A 32 10.73 -4.98 2.69
N GLU A 33 11.26 -4.35 3.75
CA GLU A 33 10.71 -3.15 4.38
C GLU A 33 10.53 -1.99 3.38
N GLU A 34 11.46 -1.85 2.44
CA GLU A 34 11.35 -0.85 1.37
C GLU A 34 10.17 -1.17 0.46
N TRP A 35 10.03 -2.42 0.01
CA TRP A 35 8.95 -2.86 -0.88
C TRP A 35 7.57 -2.77 -0.21
N GLU A 36 7.48 -3.11 1.06
CA GLU A 36 6.27 -2.95 1.87
C GLU A 36 5.87 -1.48 2.00
N ALA A 37 6.83 -0.58 2.25
CA ALA A 37 6.55 0.85 2.31
C ALA A 37 6.02 1.40 0.97
N GLU A 38 6.53 0.93 -0.18
CA GLU A 38 5.99 1.35 -1.48
C GLU A 38 4.59 0.76 -1.75
N ILE A 39 4.31 -0.46 -1.26
CA ILE A 39 2.96 -1.04 -1.34
C ILE A 39 1.99 -0.21 -0.49
N ASP A 40 2.35 0.12 0.75
CA ASP A 40 1.52 0.93 1.65
C ASP A 40 1.18 2.29 1.05
N ASP A 41 2.17 2.95 0.43
CA ASP A 41 1.98 4.21 -0.27
C ASP A 41 1.00 4.08 -1.43
N ARG A 42 1.24 3.12 -2.35
CA ARG A 42 0.36 2.87 -3.50
C ARG A 42 -1.06 2.53 -3.06
N VAL A 43 -1.22 1.69 -2.04
CA VAL A 43 -2.53 1.32 -1.50
C VAL A 43 -3.21 2.53 -0.85
N ALA A 44 -2.48 3.36 -0.08
CA ALA A 44 -3.06 4.55 0.53
C ALA A 44 -3.60 5.53 -0.53
N HIS A 45 -2.85 5.74 -1.60
CA HIS A 45 -3.29 6.53 -2.75
C HIS A 45 -4.54 5.95 -3.43
N LEU A 46 -4.66 4.62 -3.55
CA LEU A 46 -5.87 3.98 -4.10
C LEU A 46 -7.11 4.21 -3.22
N TYR A 47 -6.93 4.26 -1.90
CA TYR A 47 -7.99 4.60 -0.96
C TYR A 47 -8.29 6.10 -0.88
N GLY A 48 -7.54 6.93 -1.63
CA GLY A 48 -7.72 8.38 -1.65
C GLY A 48 -7.25 9.06 -0.37
N LEU A 49 -6.39 8.39 0.42
CA LEU A 49 -5.79 8.98 1.61
C LEU A 49 -4.87 10.12 1.19
N THR A 50 -5.09 11.29 1.78
CA THR A 50 -4.23 12.46 1.62
C THR A 50 -2.91 12.29 2.39
N ASP A 51 -1.89 13.07 2.05
CA ASP A 51 -0.62 13.11 2.80
C ASP A 51 -0.81 13.35 4.30
N GLU A 52 -1.86 14.09 4.67
CA GLU A 52 -2.23 14.38 6.05
C GLU A 52 -2.80 13.14 6.75
N GLU A 53 -3.65 12.38 6.07
CA GLU A 53 -4.19 11.11 6.58
C GLU A 53 -3.13 10.02 6.63
N MET A 54 -2.19 10.00 5.67
CA MET A 54 -1.05 9.09 5.66
C MET A 54 -0.12 9.30 6.86
N LYS A 55 0.01 10.53 7.37
CA LYS A 55 0.78 10.80 8.60
C LYS A 55 0.14 10.17 9.84
N ILE A 56 -1.19 10.15 9.91
CA ILE A 56 -1.93 9.59 11.05
C ILE A 56 -1.76 8.07 11.12
N ILE A 57 -1.82 7.36 9.99
CA ILE A 57 -1.63 5.89 9.94
C ILE A 57 -0.19 5.45 10.17
N ARG A 58 0.81 6.28 9.83
CA ARG A 58 2.24 5.97 10.02
C ARG A 58 2.74 6.27 11.45
N GLY A 59 1.85 6.64 12.38
CA GLY A 59 2.20 6.89 13.78
C GLY A 59 2.59 8.32 14.11
N GLY A 60 2.20 9.30 13.29
CA GLY A 60 2.27 10.71 13.66
C GLY A 60 1.14 11.04 14.63
N GLU A 61 1.46 11.10 15.93
CA GLU A 61 0.64 11.80 16.92
C GLU A 61 0.38 13.23 16.44
N ALA A 62 -0.86 13.69 16.59
CA ALA A 62 -1.29 15.07 16.32
C ALA A 62 -0.59 16.09 17.22
#